data_AF-A0A952EZN6-F1
#
_entry.id   AF-A0A952EZN6-F1
#
_cell.length_a   1.000
_cell.length_b   1.000
_cell.length_c   1.000
_cell.angle_alpha   90.00
_cell.angle_beta   90.00
_cell.angle_gamma   90.00
#
_symmetry.space_group_name_H-M   'P 1'
#
loop_
_entity.id
_entity.type
_entity.pdbx_description
1 polymer ?
#
loop_
_entity_poly.entity_id
_entity_poly.type
_entity_poly.pdbx_seq_one_letter_code
_entity_poly.pdbx_strand_id
1 'polypeptide(L)' 'MPGAQASFYKNITIGGGPAPVRAYIDELLPDVLEGRIQPGRVFDRTVDLDGVPAGYRAMNDRDVIKVMVKP' A
#
# COMPACT_ATOMS: atom_id res chain seq x y z
N MET A 1 -1.52 -3.14 -32.47
CA MET A 1 -1.31 -2.72 -31.07
C MET A 1 0.19 -2.57 -30.82
N PRO A 2 0.78 -1.37 -31.04
CA PRO A 2 2.19 -1.13 -30.74
C PRO A 2 2.43 -1.35 -29.24
N GLY A 3 3.21 -2.38 -28.88
CA GLY A 3 3.47 -2.78 -27.49
C GLY A 3 3.10 -4.23 -27.15
N ALA A 4 2.11 -4.83 -27.80
CA ALA A 4 1.67 -6.21 -27.52
C ALA A 4 2.65 -7.27 -28.06
N GLN A 5 3.37 -6.95 -29.13
CA GLN A 5 4.23 -7.89 -29.85
C GLN A 5 5.43 -8.36 -29.00
N ALA A 6 6.04 -7.44 -28.25
CA ALA A 6 7.14 -7.77 -27.33
C ALA A 6 6.68 -8.67 -26.18
N SER A 7 5.49 -8.43 -25.62
CA SER A 7 4.92 -9.26 -24.56
C SER A 7 4.47 -10.62 -25.07
N PHE A 8 3.92 -10.68 -26.28
CA PHE A 8 3.44 -11.92 -26.90
C PHE A 8 4.57 -12.92 -27.17
N TYR A 9 5.61 -12.51 -27.90
CA TYR A 9 6.73 -13.41 -28.22
C TYR A 9 7.59 -13.78 -26.99
N LYS A 10 7.41 -13.08 -25.86
CA LYS A 10 8.06 -13.40 -24.58
C LYS A 10 7.12 -14.10 -23.58
N ASN A 11 5.89 -14.41 -23.96
CA ASN A 11 4.87 -15.00 -23.06
C ASN A 11 4.68 -14.22 -21.74
N ILE A 12 4.70 -12.89 -21.79
CA ILE A 12 4.54 -12.03 -20.61
C ILE A 12 3.05 -11.83 -20.30
N THR A 13 2.64 -12.13 -19.07
CA THR A 13 1.32 -11.78 -18.52
C THR A 13 1.35 -10.39 -17.90
N ILE A 14 0.38 -9.54 -18.27
CA ILE A 14 0.20 -8.20 -17.68
C ILE A 14 -1.06 -8.23 -16.82
N GLY A 15 -0.90 -7.96 -15.51
CA GLY A 15 -2.01 -7.86 -14.56
C GLY A 15 -2.14 -6.44 -14.00
N GLY A 16 -3.38 -5.99 -13.82
CA GLY A 16 -3.70 -4.72 -13.17
C GLY A 16 -5.13 -4.73 -12.65
N GLY A 17 -5.38 -4.01 -11.57
CA GLY A 17 -6.71 -3.94 -10.95
C GLY A 17 -6.65 -3.41 -9.52
N PRO A 18 -7.81 -3.09 -8.93
CA PRO A 18 -7.90 -2.76 -7.51
C PRO A 18 -7.52 -3.96 -6.65
N ALA A 19 -7.00 -3.70 -5.44
CA ALA A 19 -6.68 -4.76 -4.50
C ALA A 19 -7.97 -5.49 -4.02
N PRO A 20 -8.08 -6.83 -4.19
CA PRO A 20 -9.26 -7.58 -3.76
C PRO A 20 -9.16 -7.93 -2.27
N VAL A 21 -9.29 -6.92 -1.40
CA VAL A 21 -9.00 -7.01 0.05
C VAL A 21 -9.69 -8.21 0.73
N ARG A 22 -10.98 -8.46 0.44
CA ARG A 22 -11.75 -9.55 1.07
C ARG A 22 -11.23 -10.94 0.72
N ALA A 23 -10.54 -11.10 -0.42
CA ALA A 23 -9.99 -12.39 -0.81
C ALA A 23 -8.75 -12.78 0.02
N TYR A 24 -8.09 -11.82 0.68
CA TYR A 24 -6.82 -12.04 1.38
C TYR A 24 -6.90 -11.76 2.89
N ILE A 25 -7.93 -11.07 3.37
CA ILE A 25 -7.99 -10.62 4.76
C ILE A 25 -7.99 -11.77 5.76
N ASP A 26 -8.72 -12.85 5.47
CA ASP A 26 -8.85 -14.01 6.37
C ASP A 26 -7.52 -14.76 6.55
N GLU A 27 -6.65 -14.72 5.54
CA GLU A 27 -5.31 -15.32 5.58
C GLU A 27 -4.28 -14.39 6.24
N LEU A 28 -4.29 -13.10 5.87
CA LEU A 28 -3.23 -12.17 6.29
C LEU A 28 -3.44 -11.57 7.68
N LEU A 29 -4.69 -11.45 8.16
CA LEU A 29 -4.96 -10.85 9.47
C LEU A 29 -4.32 -11.63 10.63
N PRO A 30 -4.43 -12.98 10.70
CA PRO A 30 -3.72 -13.76 11.71
C PRO A 30 -2.21 -13.49 11.73
N ASP A 31 -1.56 -13.37 10.57
CA ASP A 31 -0.12 -13.11 10.48
C ASP A 31 0.29 -11.77 11.08
N VAL A 32 -0.56 -10.75 10.95
CA VAL A 32 -0.35 -9.45 11.60
C VAL A 32 -0.50 -9.57 13.10
N LEU A 33 -1.55 -10.25 13.57
CA LEU A 33 -1.88 -10.38 15.00
C LEU A 33 -0.85 -11.25 15.75
N GLU A 34 -0.35 -12.30 15.12
CA GLU A 34 0.71 -13.16 15.65
C GLU A 34 2.11 -12.53 15.51
N GLY A 35 2.21 -11.38 14.82
CA GLY A 35 3.48 -10.69 14.58
C GLY A 35 4.41 -11.37 13.58
N ARG A 36 3.90 -12.37 12.82
CA ARG A 36 4.63 -13.02 11.72
C ARG A 36 4.97 -12.03 10.62
N ILE A 37 4.09 -11.06 10.37
CA ILE A 37 4.36 -9.90 9.51
C ILE A 37 4.08 -8.60 10.26
N GLN A 38 4.81 -7.54 9.91
CA GLN A 38 4.75 -6.24 10.60
C GLN A 38 4.48 -5.10 9.62
N PRO A 39 3.29 -5.05 8.98
CA PRO A 39 2.99 -4.03 7.98
C PRO A 39 3.00 -2.61 8.56
N GLY A 40 2.80 -2.46 9.88
CA GLY A 40 2.85 -1.17 10.57
C GLY A 40 4.20 -0.45 10.49
N ARG A 41 5.29 -1.13 10.10
CA ARG A 41 6.62 -0.49 9.96
C ARG A 41 6.69 0.57 8.86
N VAL A 42 5.71 0.60 7.95
CA VAL A 42 5.61 1.64 6.92
C VAL A 42 5.19 3.00 7.49
N PHE A 43 4.58 3.02 8.69
CA PHE A 43 4.20 4.26 9.34
C PHE A 43 5.43 4.94 9.95
N ASP A 44 5.79 6.09 9.40
CA ASP A 44 6.98 6.86 9.77
C ASP A 44 6.64 8.23 10.37
N ARG A 45 5.36 8.61 10.39
CA ARG A 45 4.86 9.80 11.08
C ARG A 45 3.52 9.54 11.76
N THR A 46 3.33 10.11 12.94
CA THR A 46 2.05 10.13 13.67
C THR A 46 1.54 11.56 13.77
N VAL A 47 0.24 11.78 13.58
CA VAL A 47 -0.44 13.08 13.73
C VAL A 47 -1.75 12.91 14.50
N ASP A 48 -2.25 14.00 15.08
CA ASP A 48 -3.63 14.10 15.57
C ASP A 48 -4.60 14.43 14.43
N LEU A 49 -5.88 14.63 14.77
CA LEU A 49 -6.91 14.93 13.78
C LEU A 49 -6.70 16.29 13.08
N ASP A 50 -6.24 17.29 13.83
CA ASP A 50 -5.95 18.63 13.30
C ASP A 50 -4.71 18.63 12.37
N GLY A 51 -3.79 17.69 12.58
CA GLY A 51 -2.60 17.48 11.77
C GLY A 51 -2.81 16.77 10.44
N VAL A 52 -4.02 16.24 10.15
CA VAL A 52 -4.32 15.50 8.91
C VAL A 52 -3.95 16.28 7.64
N PRO A 53 -4.29 17.58 7.49
CA PRO A 53 -3.91 18.35 6.29
C PRO A 53 -2.39 18.44 6.07
N ALA A 54 -1.60 18.55 7.16
CA ALA A 54 -0.15 18.56 7.08
C ALA A 54 0.39 17.16 6.73
N GLY A 55 -0.23 16.09 7.25
CA GLY A 55 0.11 14.72 6.92
C GLY A 55 -0.08 14.40 5.42
N TYR A 56 -1.17 14.89 4.82
CA TYR A 56 -1.40 14.77 3.37
C TYR A 56 -0.31 15.47 2.55
N ARG A 57 0.04 16.72 2.90
CA ARG A 57 1.11 17.46 2.20
C ARG A 57 2.44 16.71 2.29
N ALA A 58 2.83 16.24 3.47
CA ALA A 58 4.07 15.50 3.65
C ALA A 58 4.14 14.21 2.80
N MET A 59 3.03 13.46 2.66
CA MET A 59 2.99 12.27 1.79
C MET A 59 3.07 12.65 0.30
N ASN A 60 2.42 13.74 -0.11
CA ASN A 60 2.49 14.26 -1.48
C ASN A 60 3.91 14.69 -1.85
N ASP A 61 4.56 15.42 -0.96
CA ASP A 61 5.90 15.97 -1.14
C ASP A 61 6.99 14.91 -0.94
N ARG A 62 6.59 13.68 -0.57
CA ARG A 62 7.46 12.51 -0.33
C ARG A 62 8.42 12.69 0.85
N ASP A 63 8.10 13.59 1.78
CA ASP A 63 8.80 13.75 3.06
C ASP A 63 8.51 12.62 4.05
N VAL A 64 7.39 11.92 3.86
CA VAL A 64 6.99 10.74 4.64
C VAL A 64 6.44 9.64 3.76
N ILE A 65 6.60 8.41 4.22
CA ILE A 65 6.11 7.18 3.57
C ILE A 65 4.63 6.98 3.90
N LYS A 66 4.26 6.96 5.19
CA LYS A 66 2.88 6.73 5.62
C LYS A 66 2.59 7.38 6.98
N VAL A 67 1.51 8.15 7.02
CA VAL A 67 1.04 8.81 8.25
C VAL A 67 0.03 7.91 8.98
N MET A 68 0.19 7.79 10.30
CA MET A 68 -0.79 7.23 11.24
C MET A 68 -1.52 8.38 11.95
N VAL A 69 -2.85 8.43 11.83
CA VAL A 69 -3.67 9.37 12.60
C VAL A 69 -4.03 8.73 13.94
N LYS A 70 -3.74 9.43 15.04
CA LYS A 70 -4.14 9.06 16.40
C LYS A 70 -5.08 10.14 16.95
N PRO A 71 -6.40 9.87 17.00
CA PRO A 71 -7.40 10.81 17.50
C PRO A 71 -7.21 11.14 18.98
#